data_AF-A0A3T0TTB6-F1
#
_entry.id   AF-A0A3T0TTB6-F1
#
_cell.length_a   1.000
_cell.length_b   1.000
_cell.length_c   1.000
_cell.angle_alpha   90.00
_cell.angle_beta   90.00
_cell.angle_gamma   90.00
#
_symmetry.space_group_name_H-M   'P 1'
#
loop_
_entity.id
_entity.type
_entity.pdbx_description
1 polymer ?
#
loop_
_entity_poly.entity_id
_entity_poly.type
_entity_poly.pdbx_seq_one_letter_code
_entity_poly.pdbx_strand_id
1 'polypeptide(L)'
;MNNSTYYSLIKGTSKISPKTRLGLIISIVLVLLIAIIVLILSFWYKKKAIKKYLSPIEQEEINKLKINNPNYGVVLNGIQPLYKDYINDFLTCFLINTIYINKYKKVYLESDNDYLAISIANLVNGIDVEYNGYFDKKIREDIIEKYPELNFENIKTVSKSQNVNDFMLFFKEESNIKNIIDNKLNLLSDKGMAIVLIKNFKSIKNYKNLLKEYDLRYETLKFKNKSVILLAKGNIKNRIEKGE
;
A
#
# COMPACT_ATOMS: atom_id res chain seq x y z
N MET A 1 34.29 23.93 -15.73
CA MET A 1 32.85 23.95 -15.40
C MET A 1 32.43 25.36 -14.97
N ASN A 2 31.69 26.02 -15.86
CA ASN A 2 30.78 27.17 -15.68
C ASN A 2 31.13 28.31 -14.70
N ASN A 3 32.21 29.04 -14.99
CA ASN A 3 32.42 30.42 -14.53
C ASN A 3 31.87 31.49 -15.52
N SER A 4 31.28 31.07 -16.64
CA SER A 4 30.88 31.98 -17.73
C SER A 4 29.54 32.68 -17.52
N THR A 5 28.67 32.19 -16.62
CA THR A 5 27.33 32.76 -16.39
C THR A 5 27.35 34.00 -15.49
N TYR A 6 28.35 34.15 -14.61
CA TYR A 6 28.49 35.36 -13.78
C TYR A 6 29.04 36.56 -14.58
N TYR A 7 29.83 36.30 -15.62
CA TYR A 7 30.47 37.35 -16.43
C TYR A 7 29.53 38.04 -17.43
N SER A 8 28.47 37.37 -17.88
CA SER A 8 27.52 37.94 -18.86
C SER A 8 26.50 38.88 -18.24
N LEU A 9 26.19 38.73 -16.94
CA LEU A 9 25.34 39.68 -16.25
C LEU A 9 26.04 41.04 -16.18
N ILE A 10 27.32 41.10 -15.83
CA ILE A 10 28.01 42.37 -15.52
C ILE A 10 28.26 43.26 -16.77
N LYS A 11 28.31 42.71 -17.99
CA LYS A 11 28.67 43.43 -19.23
C LYS A 11 27.52 43.74 -20.19
N GLY A 12 26.26 43.66 -19.77
CA GLY A 12 25.15 44.23 -20.55
C GLY A 12 25.14 45.76 -20.41
N THR A 13 25.02 46.49 -21.52
CA THR A 13 24.85 47.96 -21.57
C THR A 13 23.51 48.38 -20.97
N SER A 14 23.41 48.27 -19.66
CA SER A 14 22.24 48.67 -18.88
C SER A 14 22.24 50.17 -18.67
N LYS A 15 21.11 50.85 -18.92
CA LYS A 15 20.89 52.27 -18.59
C LYS A 15 20.89 52.57 -17.07
N ILE A 16 20.98 51.53 -16.24
CA ILE A 16 20.90 51.60 -14.78
C ILE A 16 22.32 51.69 -14.19
N SER A 17 22.52 52.61 -13.24
CA SER A 17 23.82 52.81 -12.62
C SER A 17 24.32 51.53 -11.91
N PRO A 18 25.64 51.27 -11.91
CA PRO A 18 26.20 50.08 -11.23
C PRO A 18 25.80 49.97 -9.75
N LYS A 19 25.67 51.09 -9.04
CA LYS A 19 25.22 51.13 -7.64
C LYS A 19 23.75 50.72 -7.50
N THR A 20 22.89 51.22 -8.39
CA THR A 20 21.46 50.87 -8.42
C THR A 20 21.26 49.39 -8.75
N ARG A 21 22.08 48.85 -9.66
CA ARG A 21 22.06 47.43 -10.01
C ARG A 21 22.50 46.52 -8.86
N LEU A 22 23.56 46.90 -8.16
CA LEU A 22 24.02 46.18 -6.96
C LEU A 22 22.94 46.19 -5.87
N GLY A 23 22.28 47.34 -5.66
CA GLY A 23 21.14 47.47 -4.74
C GLY A 23 19.99 46.52 -5.11
N LEU A 24 19.60 46.47 -6.39
CA LEU A 24 18.57 45.55 -6.88
C LEU A 24 18.91 44.07 -6.64
N ILE A 25 20.15 43.66 -6.89
CA ILE A 25 20.60 42.28 -6.66
C ILE A 25 20.52 41.94 -5.17
N ILE A 26 20.99 42.83 -4.30
CA ILE A 26 20.92 42.64 -2.84
C ILE A 26 19.46 42.52 -2.38
N SER A 27 18.57 43.38 -2.88
CA SER A 27 17.14 43.32 -2.54
C SER A 27 16.48 42.01 -3.00
N ILE A 28 16.79 41.53 -4.21
CA ILE A 28 16.28 40.24 -4.71
C ILE A 28 16.75 39.09 -3.83
N VAL A 29 18.04 39.05 -3.47
CA VAL A 29 18.61 38.01 -2.61
C VAL A 29 17.95 38.02 -1.23
N LEU A 30 17.72 39.21 -0.66
CA LEU A 30 17.06 39.36 0.63
C LEU A 30 15.63 38.81 0.62
N VAL A 31 14.84 39.16 -0.40
CA VAL A 31 13.46 38.66 -0.58
C VAL A 31 13.44 37.14 -0.73
N LEU A 32 14.39 36.59 -1.49
CA LEU A 32 14.49 35.15 -1.72
C LEU A 32 14.86 34.38 -0.44
N LEU A 33 15.76 34.94 0.39
CA LEU A 33 16.07 34.42 1.72
C LEU A 33 14.85 34.41 2.64
N ILE A 34 14.09 35.51 2.68
CA ILE A 34 12.86 35.60 3.47
C ILE A 34 11.85 34.54 3.00
N ALA A 35 11.66 34.36 1.69
CA ALA A 35 10.76 33.36 1.12
C ALA A 35 11.17 31.93 1.51
N ILE A 36 12.46 31.61 1.46
CA ILE A 36 13.00 30.30 1.88
C ILE A 36 12.74 30.08 3.38
N ILE A 37 13.00 31.08 4.23
CA ILE A 37 12.78 30.98 5.67
C ILE A 37 11.30 30.75 5.99
N VAL A 38 10.39 31.51 5.35
CA VAL A 38 8.93 31.35 5.52
C VAL A 38 8.49 29.95 5.07
N LEU A 39 9.03 29.43 3.97
CA LEU A 39 8.72 28.09 3.47
C LEU A 39 9.18 27.01 4.46
N ILE A 40 10.41 27.11 4.96
CA ILE A 40 10.96 26.19 5.99
C ILE A 40 10.10 26.23 7.25
N LEU A 41 9.79 27.43 7.77
CA LEU A 41 8.95 27.61 8.96
C LEU A 41 7.54 27.05 8.74
N SER A 42 6.95 27.25 7.56
CA SER A 42 5.62 26.72 7.21
C SER A 42 5.60 25.19 7.20
N PHE A 43 6.61 24.55 6.60
CA PHE A 43 6.75 23.09 6.65
C PHE A 43 6.94 22.58 8.08
N TRP A 44 7.73 23.29 8.89
CA TRP A 44 7.99 22.92 10.28
C TRP A 44 6.73 23.07 11.15
N TYR A 45 6.00 24.17 11.01
CA TYR A 45 4.74 24.41 11.72
C TYR A 45 3.66 23.41 11.31
N LYS A 46 3.49 23.16 10.00
CA LYS A 46 2.55 22.13 9.49
C LYS A 46 2.85 20.76 10.09
N LYS A 47 4.13 20.36 10.12
CA LYS A 47 4.56 19.08 10.71
C LYS A 47 4.28 19.02 12.22
N LYS A 48 4.47 20.12 12.95
CA LYS A 48 4.21 20.20 14.39
C LYS A 48 2.72 20.24 14.72
N ALA A 49 1.92 20.96 13.94
CA ALA A 49 0.47 21.04 14.10
C ALA A 49 -0.19 19.69 13.84
N ILE A 50 0.15 19.00 12.74
CA ILE A 50 -0.39 17.67 12.43
C ILE A 50 -0.07 16.65 13.54
N LYS A 51 1.12 16.72 14.15
CA LYS A 51 1.48 15.83 15.27
C LYS A 51 0.77 16.13 16.58
N LYS A 52 0.33 17.38 16.80
CA LYS A 52 -0.33 17.81 18.04
C LYS A 52 -1.83 17.57 18.03
N TYR A 53 -2.42 17.38 16.84
CA TYR A 53 -3.84 17.13 16.66
C TYR A 53 -4.04 15.78 15.96
N LEU A 54 -3.76 14.68 16.65
CA LEU A 54 -4.72 13.58 16.57
C LEU A 54 -5.92 14.09 17.37
N SER A 55 -7.04 14.30 16.70
CA SER A 55 -8.24 14.76 17.43
C SER A 55 -8.59 13.69 18.48
N PRO A 56 -9.14 14.07 19.65
CA PRO A 56 -9.62 13.09 20.62
C PRO A 56 -10.53 12.01 20.00
N ILE A 57 -11.27 12.38 18.95
CA ILE A 57 -12.12 11.50 18.13
C ILE A 57 -11.28 10.47 17.37
N GLU A 58 -10.21 10.88 16.69
CA GLU A 58 -9.31 9.95 15.98
C GLU A 58 -8.61 9.01 16.96
N GLN A 59 -8.22 9.50 18.14
CA GLN A 59 -7.62 8.68 19.18
C GLN A 59 -8.62 7.63 19.70
N GLU A 60 -9.88 8.02 19.88
CA GLU A 60 -10.97 7.13 20.28
C GLU A 60 -11.26 6.07 19.21
N GLU A 61 -11.27 6.45 17.93
CA GLU A 61 -11.41 5.53 16.80
C GLU A 61 -10.25 4.54 16.72
N ILE A 62 -9.00 5.00 16.86
CA ILE A 62 -7.82 4.12 16.92
C ILE A 62 -7.94 3.15 18.09
N ASN A 63 -8.41 3.60 19.25
CA ASN A 63 -8.61 2.73 20.41
C ASN A 63 -9.71 1.69 20.15
N LYS A 64 -10.83 2.07 19.51
CA LYS A 64 -11.88 1.14 19.07
C LYS A 64 -11.32 0.10 18.08
N LEU A 65 -10.45 0.53 17.17
CA LEU A 65 -9.78 -0.37 16.22
C LEU A 65 -8.81 -1.33 16.92
N LYS A 66 -8.07 -0.86 17.93
CA LYS A 66 -7.16 -1.70 18.74
C LYS A 66 -7.87 -2.73 19.60
N ILE A 67 -9.09 -2.44 20.06
CA ILE A 67 -9.93 -3.42 20.77
C ILE A 67 -10.29 -4.59 19.84
N ASN A 68 -10.64 -4.30 18.59
CA ASN A 68 -11.01 -5.32 17.59
C ASN A 68 -9.79 -6.01 16.96
N ASN A 69 -8.68 -5.29 16.80
CA ASN A 69 -7.41 -5.78 16.28
C ASN A 69 -6.28 -5.37 17.24
N PRO A 70 -5.84 -6.26 18.14
CA PRO A 70 -4.70 -5.99 19.03
C PRO A 70 -3.42 -5.60 18.27
N ASN A 71 -3.30 -6.06 17.02
CA ASN A 71 -2.19 -5.81 16.11
C ASN A 71 -2.46 -4.64 15.14
N TYR A 72 -3.37 -3.72 15.46
CA TYR A 72 -3.68 -2.57 14.61
C TYR A 72 -2.44 -1.71 14.37
N GLY A 73 -2.03 -1.60 13.11
CA GLY A 73 -0.84 -0.84 12.70
C GLY A 73 0.49 -1.53 13.01
N VAL A 74 0.46 -2.81 13.39
CA VAL A 74 1.65 -3.63 13.65
C VAL A 74 2.04 -4.39 12.38
N VAL A 75 3.35 -4.43 12.12
CA VAL A 75 3.96 -5.31 11.12
C VAL A 75 4.97 -6.23 11.78
N LEU A 76 5.20 -7.39 11.16
CA LEU A 76 6.21 -8.32 11.62
C LEU A 76 7.60 -7.79 11.27
N ASN A 77 8.30 -7.27 12.26
CA ASN A 77 9.63 -6.66 12.09
C ASN A 77 10.74 -7.70 12.19
N GLY A 78 11.82 -7.50 11.43
CA GLY A 78 13.06 -8.24 11.56
C GLY A 78 13.26 -9.37 10.55
N ILE A 79 12.18 -9.88 9.94
CA ILE A 79 12.30 -10.89 8.86
C ILE A 79 12.40 -10.26 7.47
N GLN A 80 11.94 -9.01 7.28
CA GLN A 80 11.95 -8.35 5.96
C GLN A 80 13.34 -8.33 5.29
N PRO A 81 14.45 -8.02 6.02
CA PRO A 81 15.77 -7.95 5.40
C PRO A 81 16.28 -9.29 4.84
N LEU A 82 15.67 -10.42 5.20
CA LEU A 82 16.02 -11.73 4.67
C LEU A 82 15.48 -11.95 3.25
N TYR A 83 14.51 -11.14 2.81
CA TYR A 83 13.90 -11.22 1.49
C TYR A 83 14.48 -10.17 0.55
N LYS A 84 14.76 -10.58 -0.70
CA LYS A 84 15.21 -9.67 -1.76
C LYS A 84 14.14 -8.62 -2.10
N ASP A 85 12.89 -9.08 -2.23
CA ASP A 85 11.72 -8.25 -2.51
C ASP A 85 10.61 -8.63 -1.53
N TYR A 86 9.95 -7.66 -0.91
CA TYR A 86 8.83 -7.91 0.00
C TYR A 86 7.75 -6.85 -0.13
N ILE A 87 6.55 -7.17 0.35
CA ILE A 87 5.43 -6.22 0.37
C ILE A 87 5.69 -5.19 1.47
N ASN A 88 5.59 -3.91 1.14
CA ASN A 88 5.90 -2.85 2.09
C ASN A 88 4.98 -2.88 3.31
N ASP A 89 5.50 -2.44 4.46
CA ASP A 89 4.80 -2.49 5.75
C ASP A 89 3.42 -1.83 5.74
N PHE A 90 3.27 -0.72 5.00
CA PHE A 90 2.00 -0.01 4.94
C PHE A 90 0.91 -0.83 4.23
N LEU A 91 1.27 -1.51 3.13
CA LEU A 91 0.37 -2.46 2.46
C LEU A 91 0.13 -3.69 3.34
N THR A 92 1.15 -4.25 3.99
CA THR A 92 1.00 -5.38 4.93
C THR A 92 0.01 -5.04 6.06
N CYS A 93 0.17 -3.88 6.72
CA CYS A 93 -0.76 -3.38 7.73
C CYS A 93 -2.19 -3.22 7.19
N PHE A 94 -2.34 -2.65 6.00
CA PHE A 94 -3.65 -2.49 5.36
C PHE A 94 -4.35 -3.84 5.16
N LEU A 95 -3.62 -4.85 4.67
CA LEU A 95 -4.16 -6.20 4.46
C LEU A 95 -4.57 -6.86 5.77
N ILE A 96 -3.72 -6.81 6.79
CA ILE A 96 -4.01 -7.37 8.11
C ILE A 96 -5.24 -6.70 8.74
N ASN A 97 -5.28 -5.37 8.73
CA ASN A 97 -6.43 -4.62 9.24
C ASN A 97 -7.72 -4.98 8.48
N THR A 98 -7.64 -5.18 7.17
CA THR A 98 -8.78 -5.60 6.35
C THR A 98 -9.31 -6.96 6.81
N ILE A 99 -8.41 -7.92 7.08
CA ILE A 99 -8.78 -9.24 7.59
C ILE A 99 -9.50 -9.13 8.94
N TYR A 100 -8.97 -8.34 9.87
CA TYR A 100 -9.58 -8.14 11.19
C TYR A 100 -10.95 -7.47 11.13
N ILE A 101 -11.06 -6.34 10.42
CA ILE A 101 -12.30 -5.55 10.35
C ILE A 101 -13.43 -6.37 9.74
N ASN A 102 -13.13 -7.17 8.72
CA ASN A 102 -14.13 -8.01 8.05
C ASN A 102 -14.27 -9.40 8.66
N LYS A 103 -13.49 -9.71 9.70
CA LYS A 103 -13.48 -11.01 10.41
C LYS A 103 -13.27 -12.21 9.47
N TYR A 104 -12.43 -12.05 8.45
CA TYR A 104 -12.12 -13.11 7.51
C TYR A 104 -11.39 -14.27 8.21
N LYS A 105 -11.66 -15.50 7.75
CA LYS A 105 -11.10 -16.72 8.35
C LYS A 105 -10.23 -17.52 7.38
N LYS A 106 -10.49 -17.42 6.08
CA LYS A 106 -9.72 -18.14 5.06
C LYS A 106 -9.10 -17.17 4.06
N VAL A 107 -7.78 -17.21 3.97
CA VAL A 107 -6.99 -16.37 3.06
C VAL A 107 -6.32 -17.27 2.02
N TYR A 108 -6.53 -16.96 0.75
CA TYR A 108 -5.69 -17.48 -0.32
C TYR A 108 -4.68 -16.43 -0.75
N LEU A 109 -3.40 -16.80 -0.82
CA LEU A 109 -2.32 -15.89 -1.19
C LEU A 109 -1.44 -16.49 -2.28
N GLU A 110 -1.38 -15.80 -3.42
CA GLU A 110 -0.35 -15.99 -4.44
C GLU A 110 0.70 -14.87 -4.33
N SER A 111 1.95 -15.21 -4.07
CA SER A 111 3.05 -14.25 -3.93
C SER A 111 4.37 -14.88 -4.38
N ASP A 112 5.38 -14.04 -4.65
CA ASP A 112 6.71 -14.49 -5.07
C ASP A 112 7.53 -15.04 -3.90
N ASN A 113 7.14 -14.72 -2.67
CA ASN A 113 7.69 -15.27 -1.43
C ASN A 113 6.64 -15.28 -0.32
N ASP A 114 6.98 -15.96 0.78
CA ASP A 114 6.09 -16.29 1.87
C ASP A 114 6.07 -15.25 3.00
N TYR A 115 6.78 -14.12 2.88
CA TYR A 115 6.80 -13.05 3.89
C TYR A 115 5.39 -12.61 4.32
N LEU A 116 4.51 -12.37 3.34
CA LEU A 116 3.14 -11.94 3.63
C LEU A 116 2.31 -13.08 4.23
N ALA A 117 2.56 -14.34 3.84
CA ALA A 117 1.89 -15.50 4.43
C ALA A 117 2.23 -15.61 5.93
N ILE A 118 3.52 -15.48 6.26
CA ILE A 118 4.01 -15.49 7.64
C ILE A 118 3.40 -14.32 8.43
N SER A 119 3.41 -13.12 7.85
CA SER A 119 2.86 -11.93 8.49
C SER A 119 1.38 -12.09 8.81
N ILE A 120 0.57 -12.61 7.88
CA ILE A 120 -0.86 -12.84 8.10
C ILE A 120 -1.07 -13.92 9.17
N ALA A 121 -0.40 -15.06 9.06
CA ALA A 121 -0.57 -16.20 9.97
C ALA A 121 -0.20 -15.87 11.43
N ASN A 122 0.75 -14.96 11.65
CA ASN A 122 1.22 -14.60 12.98
C ASN A 122 0.53 -13.35 13.55
N LEU A 123 0.06 -12.45 12.70
CA LEU A 123 -0.59 -11.21 13.16
C LEU A 123 -2.11 -11.34 13.22
N VAL A 124 -2.72 -12.35 12.59
CA VAL A 124 -4.17 -12.59 12.62
C VAL A 124 -4.50 -13.88 13.38
N ASN A 125 -5.28 -13.76 14.46
CA ASN A 125 -5.68 -14.93 15.26
C ASN A 125 -6.70 -15.83 14.54
N GLY A 126 -6.38 -17.14 14.49
CA GLY A 126 -7.26 -18.18 13.97
C GLY A 126 -7.59 -17.99 12.48
N ILE A 127 -6.57 -17.66 11.69
CA ILE A 127 -6.65 -17.52 10.24
C ILE A 127 -6.07 -18.77 9.59
N ASP A 128 -6.73 -19.27 8.54
CA ASP A 128 -6.18 -20.31 7.67
C ASP A 128 -5.59 -19.64 6.42
N VAL A 129 -4.30 -19.86 6.15
CA VAL A 129 -3.61 -19.27 5.00
C VAL A 129 -3.25 -20.37 4.00
N GLU A 130 -3.94 -20.41 2.87
CA GLU A 130 -3.54 -21.18 1.70
C GLU A 130 -2.53 -20.38 0.87
N TYR A 131 -1.27 -20.82 0.85
CA TYR A 131 -0.18 -20.13 0.19
C TYR A 131 0.23 -20.83 -1.12
N ASN A 132 0.21 -20.11 -2.23
CA ASN A 132 0.71 -20.55 -3.53
C ASN A 132 1.83 -19.61 -4.00
N GLY A 133 3.06 -19.94 -3.64
CA GLY A 133 4.22 -19.17 -4.04
C GLY A 133 5.51 -19.94 -3.86
N TYR A 134 6.62 -19.28 -4.18
CA TYR A 134 7.94 -19.86 -3.97
C TYR A 134 8.30 -19.82 -2.49
N PHE A 135 9.02 -20.86 -2.06
CA PHE A 135 9.50 -21.02 -0.71
C PHE A 135 11.01 -21.24 -0.77
N ASP A 136 11.77 -20.32 -0.18
CA ASP A 136 13.20 -20.49 0.01
C ASP A 136 13.44 -21.20 1.35
N LYS A 137 13.88 -22.45 1.26
CA LYS A 137 14.12 -23.30 2.42
C LYS A 137 15.14 -22.68 3.38
N LYS A 138 16.19 -22.05 2.86
CA LYS A 138 17.25 -21.46 3.68
C LYS A 138 16.73 -20.25 4.44
N ILE A 139 15.96 -19.39 3.78
CA ILE A 139 15.35 -18.22 4.44
C ILE A 139 14.41 -18.69 5.57
N ARG A 140 13.62 -19.75 5.37
CA ARG A 140 12.76 -20.27 6.43
C ARG A 140 13.54 -20.83 7.60
N GLU A 141 14.58 -21.62 7.36
CA GLU A 141 15.42 -22.16 8.42
C GLU A 141 16.03 -21.02 9.24
N ASP A 142 16.56 -19.98 8.58
CA ASP A 142 17.07 -18.77 9.24
C ASP A 142 16.00 -18.04 10.06
N ILE A 143 14.75 -17.99 9.59
CA ILE A 143 13.63 -17.38 10.32
C ILE A 143 13.27 -18.21 11.55
N ILE A 144 13.15 -19.54 11.41
CA ILE A 144 12.80 -20.44 12.52
C ILE A 144 13.88 -20.37 13.62
N GLU A 145 15.15 -20.30 13.23
CA GLU A 145 16.26 -20.19 14.19
C GLU A 145 16.25 -18.86 14.94
N LYS A 146 16.05 -17.74 14.23
CA LYS A 146 16.11 -16.38 14.82
C LYS A 146 14.83 -15.96 15.54
N TYR A 147 13.69 -16.52 15.14
CA TYR A 147 12.35 -16.15 15.61
C TYR A 147 11.51 -17.42 15.90
N PRO A 148 11.91 -18.24 16.89
CA PRO A 148 11.26 -19.51 17.20
C PRO A 148 9.82 -19.37 17.71
N GLU A 149 9.40 -18.16 18.10
CA GLU A 149 8.04 -17.84 18.52
C GLU A 149 7.04 -17.75 17.35
N LEU A 150 7.51 -17.67 16.10
CA LEU A 150 6.64 -17.60 14.93
C LEU A 150 5.97 -18.95 14.67
N ASN A 151 4.65 -18.91 14.50
CA ASN A 151 3.85 -20.07 14.13
C ASN A 151 3.70 -20.17 12.60
N PHE A 152 3.95 -21.36 12.07
CA PHE A 152 3.82 -21.70 10.65
C PHE A 152 2.71 -22.73 10.36
N GLU A 153 2.08 -23.31 11.38
CA GLU A 153 1.05 -24.35 11.24
C GLU A 153 -0.17 -23.88 10.45
N ASN A 154 -0.51 -22.60 10.58
CA ASN A 154 -1.63 -21.97 9.88
C ASN A 154 -1.34 -21.68 8.40
N ILE A 155 -0.14 -21.98 7.90
CA ILE A 155 0.27 -21.77 6.51
C ILE A 155 0.30 -23.10 5.79
N LYS A 156 -0.67 -23.31 4.90
CA LYS A 156 -0.74 -24.48 4.03
C LYS A 156 -0.28 -24.13 2.63
N THR A 157 0.86 -24.69 2.22
CA THR A 157 1.33 -24.55 0.83
C THR A 157 0.44 -25.37 -0.10
N VAL A 158 -0.10 -24.73 -1.15
CA VAL A 158 -0.95 -25.35 -2.16
C VAL A 158 -0.53 -24.92 -3.56
N SER A 159 -0.68 -25.81 -4.54
CA SER A 159 -0.47 -25.47 -5.96
C SER A 159 -1.65 -24.68 -6.55
N LYS A 160 -2.87 -24.95 -6.08
CA LYS A 160 -4.11 -24.27 -6.45
C LYS A 160 -5.09 -24.36 -5.28
N SER A 161 -5.81 -23.26 -5.01
CA SER A 161 -6.91 -23.32 -4.05
C SER A 161 -8.06 -24.17 -4.60
N GLN A 162 -8.63 -25.00 -3.73
CA GLN A 162 -9.84 -25.78 -4.01
C GLN A 162 -11.00 -25.37 -3.09
N ASN A 163 -10.73 -24.49 -2.14
CA ASN A 163 -11.68 -24.10 -1.11
C ASN A 163 -12.25 -22.72 -1.38
N VAL A 164 -13.43 -22.45 -0.80
CA VAL A 164 -13.95 -21.09 -0.75
C VAL A 164 -13.12 -20.27 0.25
N ASN A 165 -12.64 -19.11 -0.18
CA ASN A 165 -11.83 -18.20 0.64
C ASN A 165 -12.55 -16.87 0.82
N ASP A 166 -12.36 -16.24 1.98
CA ASP A 166 -12.92 -14.92 2.27
C ASP A 166 -12.07 -13.80 1.69
N PHE A 167 -10.76 -14.02 1.64
CA PHE A 167 -9.82 -13.02 1.17
C PHE A 167 -8.81 -13.64 0.23
N MET A 168 -8.73 -13.13 -1.00
CA MET A 168 -7.80 -13.63 -2.01
C MET A 168 -6.80 -12.57 -2.41
N LEU A 169 -5.52 -12.90 -2.38
CA LEU A 169 -4.43 -11.97 -2.59
C LEU A 169 -3.55 -12.49 -3.74
N PHE A 170 -3.44 -11.71 -4.80
CA PHE A 170 -2.68 -12.07 -6.00
C PHE A 170 -1.56 -11.06 -6.23
N PHE A 171 -0.38 -11.32 -5.67
CA PHE A 171 0.77 -10.43 -5.61
C PHE A 171 1.97 -10.84 -6.47
N LYS A 172 1.83 -11.89 -7.30
CA LYS A 172 2.85 -12.23 -8.30
C LYS A 172 2.89 -11.19 -9.41
N GLU A 173 4.07 -10.82 -9.91
CA GLU A 173 4.22 -9.79 -10.95
C GLU A 173 3.52 -10.10 -12.28
N GLU A 174 3.30 -11.39 -12.55
CA GLU A 174 2.64 -11.89 -13.77
C GLU A 174 1.13 -12.11 -13.60
N SER A 175 0.54 -11.61 -12.51
CA SER A 175 -0.90 -11.75 -12.24
C SER A 175 -1.73 -11.11 -13.36
N ASN A 176 -2.46 -11.95 -14.10
CA ASN A 176 -3.41 -11.52 -15.12
C ASN A 176 -4.82 -11.45 -14.54
N ILE A 177 -5.38 -10.23 -14.47
CA ILE A 177 -6.72 -9.97 -13.92
C ILE A 177 -7.78 -10.85 -14.60
N LYS A 178 -7.74 -11.00 -15.93
CA LYS A 178 -8.71 -11.83 -16.65
C LYS A 178 -8.64 -13.29 -16.19
N ASN A 179 -7.43 -13.84 -16.12
CA ASN A 179 -7.21 -15.21 -15.65
C ASN A 179 -7.71 -15.42 -14.21
N ILE A 180 -7.49 -14.44 -13.33
CA ILE A 180 -7.96 -14.48 -11.95
C ILE A 180 -9.49 -14.47 -11.89
N ILE A 181 -10.14 -13.59 -12.66
CA ILE A 181 -11.60 -13.51 -12.72
C ILE A 181 -12.18 -14.83 -13.23
N ASP A 182 -11.68 -15.31 -14.36
CA ASP A 182 -12.23 -16.49 -15.05
C ASP A 182 -12.04 -17.77 -14.24
N ASN A 183 -10.90 -17.93 -13.54
CA ASN A 183 -10.49 -19.21 -12.96
C ASN A 183 -10.40 -19.28 -11.43
N LYS A 184 -10.49 -18.15 -10.72
CA LYS A 184 -10.24 -18.09 -9.27
C LYS A 184 -11.36 -17.41 -8.49
N LEU A 185 -12.04 -16.40 -9.05
CA LEU A 185 -13.04 -15.64 -8.30
C LEU A 185 -14.32 -16.41 -7.98
N ASN A 186 -14.59 -17.53 -8.65
CA ASN A 186 -15.66 -18.44 -8.27
C ASN A 186 -15.47 -19.02 -6.84
N LEU A 187 -14.22 -19.16 -6.40
CA LEU A 187 -13.85 -19.62 -5.06
C LEU A 187 -13.81 -18.48 -4.02
N LEU A 188 -14.14 -17.23 -4.39
CA LEU A 188 -14.27 -16.13 -3.43
C LEU A 188 -15.62 -16.22 -2.72
N SER A 189 -15.68 -16.05 -1.40
CA SER A 189 -16.95 -16.01 -0.68
C SER A 189 -17.80 -14.81 -1.08
N ASP A 190 -19.12 -14.87 -0.86
CA ASP A 190 -20.04 -13.81 -1.33
C ASP A 190 -19.78 -12.45 -0.68
N LYS A 191 -19.30 -12.44 0.56
CA LYS A 191 -18.84 -11.24 1.28
C LYS A 191 -17.32 -11.05 1.18
N GLY A 192 -16.66 -11.86 0.37
CA GLY A 192 -15.21 -11.87 0.25
C GLY A 192 -14.68 -10.74 -0.61
N MET A 193 -13.38 -10.51 -0.48
CA MET A 193 -12.64 -9.53 -1.26
C MET A 193 -11.41 -10.18 -1.89
N ALA A 194 -11.12 -9.81 -3.13
CA ALA A 194 -9.86 -10.14 -3.79
C ALA A 194 -9.03 -8.87 -4.03
N ILE A 195 -7.71 -8.97 -3.91
CA ILE A 195 -6.78 -7.89 -4.20
C ILE A 195 -5.76 -8.41 -5.20
N VAL A 196 -5.65 -7.72 -6.33
CA VAL A 196 -4.76 -8.10 -7.43
C VAL A 196 -3.73 -7.02 -7.65
N LEU A 197 -2.45 -7.41 -7.68
CA LEU A 197 -1.35 -6.54 -8.09
C LEU A 197 -1.48 -6.20 -9.58
N ILE A 198 -1.32 -4.93 -9.90
CA ILE A 198 -1.42 -4.43 -11.27
C ILE A 198 -0.19 -3.58 -11.61
N LYS A 199 0.28 -3.71 -12.85
CA LYS A 199 1.43 -2.95 -13.34
C LYS A 199 1.12 -1.46 -13.50
N ASN A 200 -0.10 -1.12 -13.94
CA ASN A 200 -0.52 0.27 -14.19
C ASN A 200 -2.04 0.42 -14.12
N PHE A 201 -2.55 1.47 -13.45
CA PHE A 201 -3.98 1.78 -13.42
C PHE A 201 -4.64 1.94 -14.80
N LYS A 202 -3.88 2.36 -15.82
CA LYS A 202 -4.41 2.49 -17.18
C LYS A 202 -4.91 1.16 -17.74
N SER A 203 -4.33 0.02 -17.34
CA SER A 203 -4.74 -1.30 -17.84
C SER A 203 -6.16 -1.68 -17.42
N ILE A 204 -6.67 -1.12 -16.32
CA ILE A 204 -8.01 -1.41 -15.79
C ILE A 204 -9.10 -1.01 -16.78
N LYS A 205 -8.87 0.02 -17.60
CA LYS A 205 -9.83 0.42 -18.64
C LYS A 205 -10.18 -0.74 -19.58
N ASN A 206 -9.23 -1.64 -19.83
CA ASN A 206 -9.42 -2.79 -20.71
C ASN A 206 -10.25 -3.91 -20.06
N TYR A 207 -10.42 -3.88 -18.74
CA TYR A 207 -11.15 -4.91 -17.99
C TYR A 207 -12.52 -4.44 -17.50
N LYS A 208 -12.93 -3.19 -17.77
CA LYS A 208 -14.22 -2.65 -17.30
C LYS A 208 -15.43 -3.49 -17.70
N ASN A 209 -15.47 -3.96 -18.95
CA ASN A 209 -16.56 -4.78 -19.45
C ASN A 209 -16.60 -6.14 -18.75
N LEU A 210 -15.44 -6.77 -18.60
CA LEU A 210 -15.30 -8.03 -17.87
C LEU A 210 -15.73 -7.90 -16.41
N LEU A 211 -15.31 -6.83 -15.72
CA LEU A 211 -15.72 -6.57 -14.34
C LEU A 211 -17.23 -6.38 -14.22
N LYS A 212 -17.87 -5.73 -15.20
CA LYS A 212 -19.33 -5.56 -15.24
C LYS A 212 -20.07 -6.86 -15.53
N GLU A 213 -19.53 -7.69 -16.43
CA GLU A 213 -20.08 -9.00 -16.79
C GLU A 213 -20.15 -9.94 -15.58
N TYR A 214 -19.11 -9.93 -14.74
CA TYR A 214 -19.04 -10.72 -13.51
C TYR A 214 -19.68 -10.03 -12.29
N ASP A 215 -20.40 -8.91 -12.49
CA ASP A 215 -20.99 -8.06 -11.44
C ASP A 215 -20.01 -7.75 -10.29
N LEU A 216 -18.77 -7.37 -10.64
CA LEU A 216 -17.72 -7.06 -9.67
C LEU A 216 -17.66 -5.55 -9.39
N ARG A 217 -17.71 -5.20 -8.11
CA ARG A 217 -17.33 -3.87 -7.63
C ARG A 217 -15.81 -3.82 -7.52
N TYR A 218 -15.24 -2.70 -7.94
CA TYR A 218 -13.79 -2.54 -7.89
C TYR A 218 -13.34 -1.16 -7.44
N GLU A 219 -12.19 -1.12 -6.80
CA GLU A 219 -11.47 0.11 -6.41
C GLU A 219 -9.97 -0.04 -6.69
N THR A 220 -9.28 1.06 -6.93
CA THR A 220 -7.86 1.04 -7.30
C THR A 220 -7.06 1.85 -6.30
N LEU A 221 -6.04 1.24 -5.71
CA LEU A 221 -5.22 1.87 -4.67
C LEU A 221 -3.74 1.81 -5.04
N LYS A 222 -2.98 2.86 -4.67
CA LYS A 222 -1.53 2.93 -4.86
C LYS A 222 -0.83 2.88 -3.50
N PHE A 223 0.07 1.91 -3.34
CA PHE A 223 0.88 1.70 -2.15
C PHE A 223 2.37 1.82 -2.50
N LYS A 224 2.94 3.02 -2.32
CA LYS A 224 4.32 3.35 -2.75
C LYS A 224 4.54 3.01 -4.24
N ASN A 225 5.31 1.95 -4.51
CA ASN A 225 5.65 1.46 -5.84
C ASN A 225 4.69 0.37 -6.37
N LYS A 226 3.77 -0.15 -5.54
CA LYS A 226 2.79 -1.16 -5.95
C LYS A 226 1.44 -0.50 -6.23
N SER A 227 0.77 -0.93 -7.29
CA SER A 227 -0.60 -0.55 -7.60
C SER A 227 -1.46 -1.79 -7.49
N VAL A 228 -2.65 -1.68 -6.89
CA VAL A 228 -3.56 -2.81 -6.71
C VAL A 228 -4.96 -2.46 -7.16
N ILE A 229 -5.72 -3.47 -7.57
CA ILE A 229 -7.17 -3.41 -7.73
C ILE A 229 -7.83 -4.30 -6.67
N LEU A 230 -8.78 -3.73 -5.94
CA LEU A 230 -9.65 -4.44 -5.01
C LEU A 230 -10.89 -4.86 -5.80
N LEU A 231 -11.32 -6.09 -5.62
CA LEU A 231 -12.46 -6.71 -6.27
C LEU A 231 -13.35 -7.29 -5.19
N ALA A 232 -14.65 -7.05 -5.27
CA ALA A 232 -15.63 -7.71 -4.43
C ALA A 232 -16.82 -8.12 -5.31
N LYS A 233 -17.43 -9.27 -4.99
CA LYS A 233 -18.69 -9.66 -5.61
C LYS A 233 -19.74 -8.56 -5.34
N GLY A 234 -20.46 -8.15 -6.36
CA GLY A 234 -21.66 -7.33 -6.21
C GLY A 234 -22.75 -8.18 -5.55
N ASN A 235 -23.44 -7.64 -4.54
CA ASN A 235 -24.75 -8.18 -4.15
C ASN A 235 -25.60 -7.25 -3.22
N ILE A 236 -26.89 -7.10 -3.61
CA ILE A 236 -28.12 -6.71 -2.86
C ILE A 236 -28.28 -5.29 -2.27
N LYS A 237 -27.99 -4.21 -3.04
CA LYS A 237 -28.75 -2.94 -2.84
C LYS A 237 -29.51 -2.49 -4.09
N ASN A 238 -29.09 -2.97 -5.27
CA ASN A 238 -29.72 -2.63 -6.55
C ASN A 238 -31.04 -3.37 -6.86
N ARG A 239 -31.47 -4.37 -6.08
CA ARG A 239 -32.83 -4.92 -6.20
C ARG A 239 -33.87 -4.11 -5.41
N ILE A 240 -33.46 -3.58 -4.25
CA ILE A 240 -34.34 -2.79 -3.36
C ILE A 240 -34.62 -1.40 -3.95
N GLU A 241 -33.69 -0.81 -4.69
CA GLU A 241 -33.91 0.49 -5.38
C GLU A 241 -34.57 0.37 -6.77
N LYS A 242 -34.71 -0.85 -7.32
CA LYS A 242 -35.35 -1.09 -8.63
C LYS A 242 -36.76 -1.64 -8.55
N GLY A 243 -37.27 -1.99 -7.37
CA GLY A 243 -38.61 -2.56 -7.24
C GLY A 243 -38.79 -3.86 -8.04
N GLU A 244 -37.76 -4.71 -8.05
CA GLU A 244 -37.82 -6.11 -8.53
C GLU A 244 -37.46 -7.08 -7.39
#